data_AF-A0A6J2M505-F1
#
_entry.id   AF-A0A6J2M505-F1
#
_cell.length_a   1.000
_cell.length_b   1.000
_cell.length_c   1.000
_cell.angle_alpha   90.00
_cell.angle_beta   90.00
_cell.angle_gamma   90.00
#
_symmetry.space_group_name_H-M   'P 1'
#
loop_
_entity.id
_entity.type
_entity.pdbx_description
1 polymer ?
#
loop_
_entity_poly.entity_id
_entity_poly.type
_entity_poly.pdbx_seq_one_letter_code
_entity_poly.pdbx_strand_id
1 'polypeptide(L)'
;MTCLLATEVCFLILTQWLTQQVSSLSQLESSQDLDMTDDAFDDQYNGCTEEMDKKAPQLLEKELEVNGNLKHEWEMAQRKWKEIRNKADPSKKLNDFQGTALVAYTGDIAMEFNKAIRSFHQNSDKFQFKAFHYYLTRALQLLTTGECHTVYRGTRIKFVYKGKGNVRFGQFAPSSSSVEAAKNVLFEKRLGTLFTIRTCLGVYIKNCSYYPSEKEVLIPGYEVFQQVTIPSKDKTYSQYSLTNDGKTLSKTHDEVSLESPQNFTSNYNCFYSSGMRQHPVFILLLPSLLVLLLLPAEL
;
A
#
# COMPACT_ATOMS: atom_id res chain seq x y z
N MET A 1 0.62 42.90 41.06
CA MET A 1 0.95 42.54 39.66
C MET A 1 1.40 41.09 39.45
N THR A 2 1.75 40.34 40.50
CA THR A 2 2.25 38.94 40.37
C THR A 2 1.16 37.88 40.20
N CYS A 3 -0.09 38.15 40.57
CA CYS A 3 -1.18 37.16 40.54
C CYS A 3 -1.79 36.95 39.13
N LEU A 4 -1.92 38.02 38.32
CA LEU A 4 -2.47 37.92 36.95
C LEU A 4 -1.56 37.14 35.99
N LEU A 5 -0.24 37.29 36.14
CA LEU A 5 0.72 36.57 35.30
C LEU A 5 0.71 35.06 35.58
N ALA A 6 0.48 34.65 36.83
CA ALA A 6 0.39 33.24 37.20
C ALA A 6 -0.88 32.58 36.61
N THR A 7 -2.02 33.30 36.60
CA THR A 7 -3.26 32.79 36.02
C THR A 7 -3.18 32.62 34.50
N GLU A 8 -2.53 33.55 33.78
CA GLU A 8 -2.37 33.42 32.33
C GLU A 8 -1.41 32.30 31.94
N VAL A 9 -0.31 32.11 32.70
CA VAL A 9 0.63 31.00 32.48
C VAL A 9 -0.06 29.65 32.70
N CYS A 10 -0.88 29.50 33.76
CA CYS A 10 -1.66 28.28 33.97
C CYS A 10 -2.66 28.02 32.84
N PHE A 11 -3.30 29.05 32.29
CA PHE A 11 -4.25 28.91 31.19
C PHE A 11 -3.56 28.46 29.89
N LEU A 12 -2.36 28.98 29.61
CA LEU A 12 -1.55 28.57 28.45
C LEU A 12 -1.05 27.13 28.57
N ILE A 13 -0.67 26.69 29.77
CA ILE A 13 -0.25 25.29 30.01
C ILE A 13 -1.44 24.33 29.86
N LEU A 14 -2.60 24.68 30.41
CA LEU A 14 -3.82 23.86 30.29
C LEU A 14 -4.30 23.75 28.84
N THR A 15 -4.23 24.84 28.07
CA THR A 15 -4.61 24.83 26.64
C THR A 15 -3.61 24.07 25.77
N GLN A 16 -2.31 24.15 26.06
CA GLN A 16 -1.30 23.30 25.41
C GLN A 16 -1.48 21.81 25.76
N TRP A 17 -1.83 21.50 27.01
CA TRP A 17 -2.09 20.12 27.44
C TRP A 17 -3.38 19.56 26.82
N LEU A 18 -4.44 20.36 26.76
CA LEU A 18 -5.70 20.00 26.09
C LEU A 18 -5.51 19.81 24.58
N THR A 19 -4.73 20.66 23.92
CA THR A 19 -4.45 20.51 22.47
C THR A 19 -3.57 19.29 22.19
N GLN A 20 -2.58 18.98 23.05
CA GLN A 20 -1.84 17.72 22.98
C GLN A 20 -2.75 16.50 23.21
N GLN A 21 -3.67 16.58 24.16
CA GLN A 21 -4.61 15.49 24.45
C GLN A 21 -5.61 15.28 23.30
N VAL A 22 -6.17 16.36 22.74
CA VAL A 22 -7.09 16.33 21.59
C VAL A 22 -6.38 15.85 20.32
N SER A 23 -5.15 16.28 20.07
CA SER A 23 -4.37 15.77 18.93
C SER A 23 -4.05 14.27 19.07
N SER A 24 -3.73 13.80 20.28
CA SER A 24 -3.54 12.36 20.56
C SER A 24 -4.83 11.54 20.42
N LEU A 25 -5.99 12.11 20.77
CA LEU A 25 -7.30 11.49 20.55
C LEU A 25 -7.68 11.46 19.06
N SER A 26 -7.40 12.54 18.32
CA SER A 26 -7.73 12.63 16.89
C SER A 26 -6.95 11.63 16.02
N GLN A 27 -5.71 11.30 16.42
CA GLN A 27 -4.93 10.22 15.78
C GLN A 27 -5.44 8.81 16.15
N LEU A 28 -6.28 8.68 17.18
CA LEU A 28 -6.83 7.40 17.63
C LEU A 28 -8.13 7.03 16.90
N GLU A 29 -8.77 7.99 16.21
CA GLU A 29 -10.09 7.83 15.56
C GLU A 29 -10.09 8.09 14.04
N SER A 30 -8.96 8.03 13.34
CA SER A 30 -8.97 8.14 11.87
C SER A 30 -9.43 6.81 11.24
N SER A 31 -10.71 6.71 10.88
CA SER A 31 -11.18 5.69 9.95
C SER A 31 -10.81 6.08 8.51
N GLN A 32 -10.50 5.08 7.68
CA GLN A 32 -10.20 5.27 6.26
C GLN A 32 -11.30 4.67 5.40
N ASP A 33 -11.76 5.39 4.38
CA ASP A 33 -12.73 4.85 3.43
C ASP A 33 -12.06 3.83 2.50
N LEU A 34 -12.79 2.78 2.17
CA LEU A 34 -12.43 1.86 1.09
C LEU A 34 -12.96 2.40 -0.24
N ASP A 35 -12.05 2.62 -1.18
CA ASP A 35 -12.33 3.16 -2.51
C ASP A 35 -11.35 2.56 -3.55
N MET A 36 -11.29 3.18 -4.74
CA MET A 36 -10.42 2.78 -5.85
C MET A 36 -8.98 3.31 -5.75
N THR A 37 -8.67 4.13 -4.74
CA THR A 37 -7.34 4.73 -4.53
C THR A 37 -6.76 5.35 -5.80
N ASP A 38 -7.52 6.26 -6.43
CA ASP A 38 -7.18 6.85 -7.74
C ASP A 38 -5.86 7.64 -7.74
N ASP A 39 -5.46 8.14 -6.56
CA ASP A 39 -4.22 8.88 -6.35
C ASP A 39 -2.96 8.02 -6.29
N ALA A 40 -3.11 6.70 -6.18
CA ALA A 40 -2.00 5.78 -5.97
C ALA A 40 -1.22 5.50 -7.27
N PHE A 41 0.11 5.42 -7.16
CA PHE A 41 0.95 4.92 -8.25
C PHE A 41 0.75 3.41 -8.42
N ASP A 42 0.13 3.00 -9.53
CA ASP A 42 -0.37 1.64 -9.74
C ASP A 42 0.22 0.98 -11.00
N ASP A 43 1.38 1.45 -11.48
CA ASP A 43 1.97 1.08 -12.76
C ASP A 43 2.17 -0.45 -12.88
N GLN A 44 1.63 -1.02 -13.95
CA GLN A 44 1.76 -2.44 -14.31
C GLN A 44 2.88 -2.69 -15.34
N TYR A 45 3.44 -1.65 -15.92
CA TYR A 45 4.49 -1.71 -16.94
C TYR A 45 4.10 -2.52 -18.17
N ASN A 46 2.80 -2.61 -18.48
CA ASN A 46 2.28 -3.35 -19.61
C ASN A 46 2.76 -2.70 -20.91
N GLY A 47 3.57 -3.43 -21.69
CA GLY A 47 4.12 -2.97 -22.96
C GLY A 47 5.42 -2.17 -22.86
N CYS A 48 5.99 -1.99 -21.67
CA CYS A 48 7.23 -1.21 -21.51
C CYS A 48 8.28 -1.84 -20.60
N THR A 49 8.16 -3.14 -20.29
CA THR A 49 9.16 -3.85 -19.47
C THR A 49 10.56 -3.81 -20.08
N GLU A 50 10.70 -3.94 -21.40
CA GLU A 50 12.02 -3.90 -22.06
C GLU A 50 12.71 -2.53 -21.88
N GLU A 51 11.94 -1.44 -21.94
CA GLU A 51 12.47 -0.09 -21.73
C GLU A 51 12.81 0.12 -20.25
N MET A 52 11.95 -0.32 -19.33
CA MET A 52 12.23 -0.24 -17.91
C MET A 52 13.42 -1.10 -17.50
N ASP A 53 13.62 -2.28 -18.08
CA ASP A 53 14.80 -3.12 -17.82
C ASP A 53 16.11 -2.39 -18.16
N LYS A 54 16.10 -1.51 -19.19
CA LYS A 54 17.26 -0.69 -19.57
C LYS A 54 17.44 0.52 -18.64
N LYS A 55 16.36 1.15 -18.17
CA LYS A 55 16.39 2.40 -17.38
C LYS A 55 16.50 2.18 -15.88
N ALA A 56 15.88 1.12 -15.35
CA ALA A 56 15.74 0.86 -13.93
C ALA A 56 17.08 0.81 -13.16
N PRO A 57 18.20 0.29 -13.71
CA PRO A 57 19.47 0.33 -13.00
C PRO A 57 19.95 1.75 -12.65
N GLN A 58 19.88 2.68 -13.61
CA GLN A 58 20.28 4.08 -13.39
C GLN A 58 19.28 4.83 -12.52
N LEU A 59 17.99 4.51 -12.63
CA LEU A 59 16.96 5.06 -11.75
C LEU A 59 17.19 4.62 -10.30
N LEU A 60 17.49 3.34 -10.08
CA LEU A 60 17.79 2.80 -8.76
C LEU A 60 19.02 3.47 -8.17
N GLU A 61 20.12 3.60 -8.92
CA GLU A 61 21.33 4.30 -8.45
C GLU A 61 21.01 5.69 -7.89
N LYS A 62 20.25 6.49 -8.65
CA LYS A 62 19.79 7.82 -8.20
C LYS A 62 18.88 7.75 -6.97
N GLU A 63 18.00 6.76 -6.89
CA GLU A 63 17.13 6.57 -5.73
C GLU A 63 17.94 6.25 -4.47
N LEU A 64 18.96 5.39 -4.58
CA LEU A 64 19.84 5.05 -3.45
C LEU A 64 20.74 6.23 -3.06
N GLU A 65 21.10 7.12 -3.98
CA GLU A 65 21.86 8.34 -3.66
C GLU A 65 21.05 9.33 -2.82
N VAL A 66 19.77 9.51 -3.14
CA VAL A 66 18.93 10.55 -2.50
C VAL A 66 18.09 10.04 -1.34
N ASN A 67 17.77 8.75 -1.30
CA ASN A 67 16.97 8.13 -0.25
C ASN A 67 17.84 7.18 0.59
N GLY A 68 18.36 7.72 1.71
CA GLY A 68 19.23 6.99 2.63
C GLY A 68 18.55 5.77 3.29
N ASN A 69 17.24 5.83 3.53
CA ASN A 69 16.48 4.72 4.11
C ASN A 69 16.39 3.56 3.11
N LEU A 70 16.01 3.87 1.85
CA LEU A 70 15.97 2.88 0.77
C LEU A 70 17.36 2.29 0.52
N LYS A 71 18.42 3.11 0.52
CA LYS A 71 19.80 2.63 0.39
C LYS A 71 20.17 1.61 1.46
N HIS A 72 19.94 1.96 2.71
CA HIS A 72 20.25 1.09 3.83
C HIS A 72 19.50 -0.24 3.74
N GLU A 73 18.18 -0.17 3.49
CA GLU A 73 17.35 -1.37 3.34
C GLU A 73 17.78 -2.22 2.13
N TRP A 74 18.07 -1.59 0.99
CA TRP A 74 18.51 -2.28 -0.23
C TRP A 74 19.82 -3.05 -0.03
N GLU A 75 20.79 -2.46 0.67
CA GLU A 75 22.08 -3.12 0.99
C GLU A 75 21.91 -4.32 1.93
N MET A 76 21.01 -4.22 2.92
CA MET A 76 20.64 -5.35 3.78
C MET A 76 19.93 -6.45 2.99
N ALA A 77 18.95 -6.06 2.17
CA ALA A 77 18.14 -6.98 1.39
C ALA A 77 18.98 -7.71 0.35
N GLN A 78 19.96 -7.04 -0.26
CA GLN A 78 20.86 -7.67 -1.23
C GLN A 78 21.71 -8.76 -0.57
N ARG A 79 22.23 -8.52 0.64
CA ARG A 79 22.95 -9.55 1.41
C ARG A 79 22.02 -10.72 1.73
N LYS A 80 20.82 -10.42 2.22
CA LYS A 80 19.86 -11.45 2.56
C LYS A 80 19.42 -12.28 1.34
N TRP A 81 19.16 -11.63 0.21
CA TRP A 81 18.82 -12.29 -1.05
C TRP A 81 19.92 -13.27 -1.48
N LYS A 82 21.21 -12.87 -1.41
CA LYS A 82 22.33 -13.76 -1.72
C LYS A 82 22.33 -15.04 -0.87
N GLU A 83 21.91 -14.97 0.40
CA GLU A 83 21.79 -16.12 1.30
C GLU A 83 20.63 -17.05 0.95
N ILE A 84 19.50 -16.49 0.49
CA ILE A 84 18.22 -17.24 0.36
C ILE A 84 17.81 -17.52 -1.08
N ARG A 85 18.49 -16.96 -2.10
CA ARG A 85 18.09 -17.07 -3.52
C ARG A 85 18.00 -18.51 -4.03
N ASN A 86 18.72 -19.45 -3.41
CA ASN A 86 18.63 -20.88 -3.73
C ASN A 86 17.32 -21.54 -3.26
N LYS A 87 16.55 -20.88 -2.38
CA LYS A 87 15.22 -21.30 -1.94
C LYS A 87 14.10 -20.75 -2.82
N ALA A 88 14.38 -19.70 -3.60
CA ALA A 88 13.43 -19.16 -4.55
C ALA A 88 13.21 -20.16 -5.71
N ASP A 89 12.04 -20.10 -6.34
CA ASP A 89 11.71 -20.98 -7.45
C ASP A 89 12.63 -20.69 -8.67
N PRO A 90 13.53 -21.62 -9.05
CA PRO A 90 14.47 -21.39 -10.14
C PRO A 90 13.76 -21.28 -11.50
N SER A 91 12.55 -21.82 -11.65
CA SER A 91 11.78 -21.75 -12.90
C SER A 91 11.32 -20.32 -13.23
N LYS A 92 11.15 -19.48 -12.20
CA LYS A 92 10.66 -18.10 -12.32
C LYS A 92 11.75 -17.11 -12.74
N LYS A 93 13.03 -17.51 -12.69
CA LYS A 93 14.19 -16.75 -13.19
C LYS A 93 14.24 -15.30 -12.68
N LEU A 94 13.97 -15.09 -11.38
CA LEU A 94 14.17 -13.78 -10.76
C LEU A 94 15.63 -13.36 -10.88
N ASN A 95 15.85 -12.13 -11.33
CA ASN A 95 17.18 -11.53 -11.27
C ASN A 95 17.47 -10.96 -9.86
N ASP A 96 18.72 -10.58 -9.62
CA ASP A 96 19.14 -10.11 -8.29
C ASP A 96 18.43 -8.82 -7.86
N PHE A 97 18.05 -7.93 -8.78
CA PHE A 97 17.28 -6.72 -8.44
C PHE A 97 15.86 -7.07 -7.98
N GLN A 98 15.18 -7.96 -8.69
CA GLN A 98 13.82 -8.41 -8.36
C GLN A 98 13.78 -9.17 -7.04
N GLY A 99 14.72 -10.09 -6.81
CA GLY A 99 14.84 -10.82 -5.55
C GLY A 99 15.19 -9.89 -4.38
N THR A 100 16.09 -8.92 -4.60
CA THR A 100 16.42 -7.90 -3.58
C THR A 100 15.21 -7.02 -3.26
N ALA A 101 14.45 -6.58 -4.26
CA ALA A 101 13.26 -5.75 -4.06
C ALA A 101 12.18 -6.47 -3.23
N LEU A 102 11.95 -7.76 -3.48
CA LEU A 102 11.04 -8.58 -2.67
C LEU A 102 11.48 -8.63 -1.20
N VAL A 103 12.75 -8.93 -0.96
CA VAL A 103 13.28 -9.00 0.41
C VAL A 103 13.20 -7.65 1.10
N ALA A 104 13.64 -6.58 0.44
CA ALA A 104 13.59 -5.21 0.95
C ALA A 104 12.18 -4.80 1.34
N TYR A 105 11.16 -5.16 0.53
CA TYR A 105 9.77 -4.85 0.85
C TYR A 105 9.30 -5.49 2.17
N THR A 106 9.86 -6.63 2.56
CA THR A 106 9.52 -7.26 3.86
C THR A 106 10.21 -6.58 5.06
N GLY A 107 11.06 -5.58 4.83
CA GLY A 107 11.74 -4.77 5.85
C GLY A 107 11.03 -3.45 6.14
N ASP A 108 11.74 -2.52 6.77
CA ASP A 108 11.17 -1.27 7.30
C ASP A 108 10.76 -0.29 6.19
N ILE A 109 11.38 -0.40 5.00
CA ILE A 109 11.11 0.51 3.86
C ILE A 109 9.66 0.42 3.37
N ALA A 110 8.95 -0.69 3.60
CA ALA A 110 7.57 -0.86 3.13
C ALA A 110 6.63 0.23 3.65
N MET A 111 6.86 0.77 4.85
CA MET A 111 6.02 1.84 5.39
C MET A 111 6.20 3.15 4.60
N GLU A 112 7.44 3.56 4.35
CA GLU A 112 7.77 4.76 3.57
C GLU A 112 7.35 4.61 2.11
N PHE A 113 7.68 3.45 1.51
CA PHE A 113 7.35 3.12 0.13
C PHE A 113 5.83 3.14 -0.12
N ASN A 114 5.05 2.43 0.69
CA ASN A 114 3.60 2.40 0.54
C ASN A 114 2.97 3.77 0.78
N LYS A 115 3.53 4.59 1.67
CA LYS A 115 3.08 5.99 1.85
C LYS A 115 3.32 6.80 0.58
N ALA A 116 4.52 6.71 0.00
CA ALA A 116 4.86 7.43 -1.23
C ALA A 116 3.97 7.02 -2.41
N ILE A 117 3.63 5.73 -2.52
CA ILE A 117 2.69 5.23 -3.53
C ILE A 117 1.31 5.86 -3.35
N ARG A 118 0.73 5.81 -2.14
CA ARG A 118 -0.63 6.31 -1.87
C ARG A 118 -0.81 7.79 -2.21
N SER A 119 0.24 8.60 -2.04
CA SER A 119 0.20 10.05 -2.26
C SER A 119 0.87 10.47 -3.57
N PHE A 120 0.95 9.57 -4.55
CA PHE A 120 1.72 9.80 -5.78
C PHE A 120 1.13 10.94 -6.60
N HIS A 121 -0.18 10.96 -6.82
CA HIS A 121 -0.83 12.00 -7.62
C HIS A 121 -0.49 13.41 -7.13
N GLN A 122 -0.43 13.62 -5.81
CA GLN A 122 -0.12 14.92 -5.22
C GLN A 122 1.37 15.27 -5.17
N ASN A 123 2.27 14.27 -5.23
CA ASN A 123 3.71 14.45 -4.99
C ASN A 123 4.58 13.64 -5.96
N SER A 124 4.15 13.50 -7.22
CA SER A 124 4.81 12.64 -8.20
C SER A 124 6.24 13.09 -8.51
N ASP A 125 6.52 14.39 -8.40
CA ASP A 125 7.85 15.01 -8.55
C ASP A 125 8.84 14.53 -7.48
N LYS A 126 8.35 14.22 -6.27
CA LYS A 126 9.14 13.73 -5.13
C LYS A 126 9.14 12.22 -4.99
N PHE A 127 8.58 11.48 -5.94
CA PHE A 127 8.51 10.03 -5.85
C PHE A 127 9.89 9.39 -6.06
N GLN A 128 10.50 8.90 -4.98
CA GLN A 128 11.87 8.35 -4.94
C GLN A 128 11.92 6.81 -5.00
N PHE A 129 10.88 6.17 -5.55
CA PHE A 129 10.76 4.70 -5.60
C PHE A 129 10.36 4.19 -6.99
N LYS A 130 10.80 4.84 -8.07
CA LYS A 130 10.50 4.49 -9.46
C LYS A 130 11.05 3.11 -9.82
N ALA A 131 12.36 2.89 -9.65
CA ALA A 131 12.99 1.60 -9.95
C ALA A 131 12.62 0.55 -8.92
N PHE A 132 12.56 0.92 -7.63
CA PHE A 132 12.11 0.01 -6.58
C PHE A 132 10.71 -0.57 -6.87
N HIS A 133 9.75 0.30 -7.21
CA HIS A 133 8.40 -0.12 -7.62
C HIS A 133 8.44 -1.01 -8.85
N TYR A 134 9.23 -0.65 -9.87
CA TYR A 134 9.36 -1.46 -11.08
C TYR A 134 9.83 -2.88 -10.77
N TYR A 135 10.94 -3.02 -10.04
CA TYR A 135 11.50 -4.33 -9.72
C TYR A 135 10.55 -5.17 -8.87
N LEU A 136 9.86 -4.56 -7.90
CA LEU A 136 8.88 -5.26 -7.08
C LEU A 136 7.66 -5.71 -7.89
N THR A 137 7.07 -4.83 -8.71
CA THR A 137 5.96 -5.20 -9.62
C THR A 137 6.37 -6.32 -10.55
N ARG A 138 7.55 -6.21 -11.17
CA ARG A 138 8.03 -7.22 -12.12
C ARG A 138 8.30 -8.56 -11.45
N ALA A 139 8.84 -8.55 -10.24
CA ALA A 139 9.05 -9.77 -9.46
C ALA A 139 7.73 -10.49 -9.18
N LEU A 140 6.69 -9.76 -8.75
CA LEU A 140 5.37 -10.36 -8.54
C LEU A 140 4.79 -10.95 -9.84
N GLN A 141 4.83 -10.20 -10.94
CA GLN A 141 4.32 -10.69 -12.24
C GLN A 141 4.99 -11.98 -12.70
N LEU A 142 6.30 -12.15 -12.47
CA LEU A 142 7.02 -13.38 -12.80
C LEU A 142 6.61 -14.55 -11.90
N LEU A 143 6.39 -14.26 -10.61
CA LEU A 143 6.03 -15.27 -9.61
C LEU A 143 4.55 -15.69 -9.68
N THR A 144 3.64 -14.83 -10.15
CA THR A 144 2.21 -15.16 -10.28
C THR A 144 2.01 -16.45 -11.09
N THR A 145 1.09 -17.29 -10.61
CA THR A 145 0.75 -18.59 -11.24
C THR A 145 -0.61 -18.56 -11.95
N GLY A 146 -1.44 -17.55 -11.67
CA GLY A 146 -2.84 -17.47 -12.11
C GLY A 146 -3.81 -18.16 -11.15
N GLU A 147 -3.32 -18.80 -10.09
CA GLU A 147 -4.16 -19.43 -9.07
C GLU A 147 -4.64 -18.41 -8.04
N CYS A 148 -5.94 -18.48 -7.72
CA CYS A 148 -6.54 -17.64 -6.70
C CYS A 148 -6.55 -18.34 -5.34
N HIS A 149 -6.34 -17.59 -4.26
CA HIS A 149 -6.33 -18.11 -2.91
C HIS A 149 -6.83 -17.07 -1.90
N THR A 150 -7.29 -17.56 -0.75
CA THR A 150 -7.77 -16.73 0.36
C THR A 150 -6.61 -16.41 1.30
N VAL A 151 -6.47 -15.12 1.62
CA VAL A 151 -5.46 -14.58 2.52
C VAL A 151 -6.08 -13.60 3.51
N TYR A 152 -5.31 -13.26 4.53
CA TYR A 152 -5.77 -12.46 5.66
C TYR A 152 -4.84 -11.28 5.89
N ARG A 153 -5.41 -10.12 6.15
CA ARG A 153 -4.63 -8.91 6.46
C ARG A 153 -5.24 -8.21 7.67
N GLY A 154 -4.49 -8.16 8.77
CA GLY A 154 -4.84 -7.35 9.92
C GLY A 154 -4.27 -5.94 9.77
N THR A 155 -5.07 -4.93 10.11
CA THR A 155 -4.65 -3.52 10.09
C THR A 155 -4.99 -2.84 11.41
N ARG A 156 -4.14 -1.90 11.84
CA ARG A 156 -4.37 -1.10 13.05
C ARG A 156 -5.31 0.10 12.82
N ILE A 157 -5.86 0.21 11.62
CA ILE A 157 -6.71 1.31 11.14
C ILE A 157 -8.10 0.72 10.88
N LYS A 158 -9.15 1.48 11.20
CA LYS A 158 -10.52 1.11 10.87
C LYS A 158 -10.81 1.47 9.41
N PHE A 159 -11.26 0.50 8.63
CA PHE A 159 -11.69 0.73 7.25
C PHE A 159 -13.21 0.73 7.12
N VAL A 160 -13.76 1.67 6.35
CA VAL A 160 -15.20 1.84 6.17
C VAL A 160 -15.55 1.67 4.70
N TYR A 161 -16.45 0.74 4.39
CA TYR A 161 -17.01 0.60 3.04
C TYR A 161 -18.35 1.32 2.95
N LYS A 162 -18.51 2.18 1.94
CA LYS A 162 -19.72 3.00 1.72
C LYS A 162 -20.91 2.23 1.12
N GLY A 163 -20.80 0.90 1.02
CA GLY A 163 -21.87 0.04 0.50
C GLY A 163 -21.97 -0.02 -1.03
N LYS A 164 -21.10 0.68 -1.77
CA LYS A 164 -21.07 0.67 -3.23
C LYS A 164 -19.66 0.90 -3.76
N GLY A 165 -19.44 0.46 -5.00
CA GLY A 165 -18.19 0.66 -5.74
C GLY A 165 -17.19 -0.47 -5.54
N ASN A 166 -16.23 -0.52 -6.45
CA ASN A 166 -15.11 -1.45 -6.36
C ASN A 166 -14.07 -0.92 -5.34
N VAL A 167 -13.27 -1.82 -4.81
CA VAL A 167 -12.20 -1.49 -3.84
C VAL A 167 -10.86 -1.93 -4.39
N ARG A 168 -9.84 -1.11 -4.16
CA ARG A 168 -8.46 -1.38 -4.54
C ARG A 168 -7.52 -0.78 -3.49
N PHE A 169 -6.45 -1.49 -3.14
CA PHE A 169 -5.48 -0.97 -2.16
C PHE A 169 -4.58 0.15 -2.74
N GLY A 170 -4.31 0.14 -4.04
CA GLY A 170 -3.49 1.12 -4.76
C GLY A 170 -2.00 0.95 -4.51
N GLN A 171 -1.63 0.78 -3.24
CA GLN A 171 -0.33 0.32 -2.79
C GLN A 171 -0.23 -1.21 -2.76
N PHE A 172 0.99 -1.72 -2.62
CA PHE A 172 1.20 -3.12 -2.27
C PHE A 172 0.58 -3.44 -0.91
N ALA A 173 -0.11 -4.57 -0.82
CA ALA A 173 -0.83 -4.98 0.38
C ALA A 173 -0.25 -6.29 0.91
N PRO A 174 0.55 -6.23 1.99
CA PRO A 174 1.07 -7.43 2.64
C PRO A 174 -0.08 -8.14 3.37
N SER A 175 -0.18 -9.44 3.17
CA SER A 175 -1.19 -10.31 3.78
C SER A 175 -0.53 -11.63 4.20
N SER A 176 -1.26 -12.50 4.87
CA SER A 176 -0.76 -13.81 5.30
C SER A 176 -1.73 -14.91 4.89
N SER A 177 -1.21 -16.08 4.57
CA SER A 177 -2.02 -17.30 4.44
C SER A 177 -2.52 -17.85 5.78
N SER A 178 -2.11 -17.28 6.92
CA SER A 178 -2.59 -17.61 8.26
C SER A 178 -3.41 -16.47 8.86
N VAL A 179 -4.65 -16.79 9.22
CA VAL A 179 -5.53 -15.83 9.90
C VAL A 179 -4.99 -15.46 11.28
N GLU A 180 -4.32 -16.38 11.97
CA GLU A 180 -3.70 -16.16 13.28
C GLU A 180 -2.56 -15.13 13.16
N ALA A 181 -1.70 -15.27 12.15
CA ALA A 181 -0.64 -14.31 11.87
C ALA A 181 -1.21 -12.91 11.56
N ALA A 182 -2.27 -12.83 10.75
CA ALA A 182 -2.95 -11.56 10.47
C ALA A 182 -3.58 -10.94 11.73
N LYS A 183 -4.20 -11.76 12.59
CA LYS A 183 -4.78 -11.32 13.86
C LYS A 183 -3.72 -10.77 14.82
N ASN A 184 -2.49 -11.29 14.81
CA ASN A 184 -1.39 -10.80 15.66
C ASN A 184 -1.14 -9.29 15.52
N VAL A 185 -1.36 -8.73 14.34
CA VAL A 185 -1.22 -7.28 14.09
C VAL A 185 -2.27 -6.43 14.84
N LEU A 186 -3.43 -7.04 15.16
CA LEU A 186 -4.57 -6.37 15.77
C LEU A 186 -4.49 -6.28 17.30
N PHE A 187 -3.59 -7.03 17.96
CA PHE A 187 -3.60 -7.19 19.42
C PHE A 187 -3.30 -5.89 20.18
N GLU A 188 -2.65 -4.91 19.56
CA GLU A 188 -2.25 -3.68 20.24
C GLU A 188 -3.34 -2.60 20.30
N LYS A 189 -4.32 -2.58 19.37
CA LYS A 189 -5.31 -1.48 19.26
C LYS A 189 -6.76 -1.96 19.25
N ARG A 190 -7.64 -1.10 19.77
CA ARG A 190 -9.08 -1.38 19.98
C ARG A 190 -9.96 -1.19 18.73
N LEU A 191 -9.41 -0.73 17.59
CA LEU A 191 -10.17 -0.23 16.43
C LEU A 191 -9.56 -0.62 15.07
N GLY A 192 -9.07 -1.85 14.93
CA GLY A 192 -8.49 -2.35 13.68
C GLY A 192 -9.50 -3.05 12.76
N THR A 193 -9.10 -3.28 11.50
CA THR A 193 -9.87 -4.09 10.54
C THR A 193 -9.10 -5.36 10.17
N LEU A 194 -9.78 -6.51 10.23
CA LEU A 194 -9.35 -7.78 9.67
C LEU A 194 -9.96 -7.95 8.28
N PHE A 195 -9.11 -8.07 7.27
CA PHE A 195 -9.54 -8.41 5.91
C PHE A 195 -9.41 -9.91 5.65
N THR A 196 -10.43 -10.48 5.01
CA THR A 196 -10.37 -11.76 4.31
C THR A 196 -10.40 -11.46 2.83
N ILE A 197 -9.37 -11.86 2.08
CA ILE A 197 -9.16 -11.41 0.71
C ILE A 197 -9.01 -12.63 -0.19
N ARG A 198 -9.84 -12.76 -1.21
CA ARG A 198 -9.59 -13.70 -2.31
C ARG A 198 -8.80 -12.98 -3.39
N THR A 199 -7.51 -13.28 -3.49
CA THR A 199 -6.58 -12.69 -4.46
C THR A 199 -6.21 -13.70 -5.53
N CYS A 200 -6.07 -13.26 -6.78
CA CYS A 200 -5.54 -14.04 -7.91
C CYS A 200 -4.17 -13.51 -8.39
N LEU A 201 -3.80 -12.30 -7.99
CA LEU A 201 -2.52 -11.68 -8.29
C LEU A 201 -1.52 -11.73 -7.13
N GLY A 202 -1.98 -12.06 -5.93
CA GLY A 202 -1.16 -12.25 -4.74
C GLY A 202 -0.14 -13.36 -4.93
N VAL A 203 1.06 -13.16 -4.39
CA VAL A 203 2.16 -14.12 -4.51
C VAL A 203 2.68 -14.47 -3.12
N TYR A 204 2.90 -15.77 -2.88
CA TYR A 204 3.56 -16.24 -1.67
C TYR A 204 5.06 -15.94 -1.72
N ILE A 205 5.52 -14.98 -0.90
CA ILE A 205 6.91 -14.48 -0.94
C ILE A 205 7.76 -14.98 0.24
N LYS A 206 7.32 -16.03 0.95
CA LYS A 206 8.04 -16.64 2.08
C LYS A 206 9.53 -16.88 1.80
N ASN A 207 9.86 -17.37 0.60
CA ASN A 207 11.23 -17.71 0.24
C ASN A 207 12.07 -16.49 -0.18
N CYS A 208 11.46 -15.30 -0.24
CA CYS A 208 12.06 -14.02 -0.60
C CYS A 208 11.78 -12.96 0.49
N SER A 209 11.85 -13.34 1.77
CA SER A 209 11.46 -12.49 2.91
C SER A 209 12.49 -12.55 4.04
N TYR A 210 12.63 -11.47 4.82
CA TYR A 210 13.33 -11.50 6.11
C TYR A 210 12.62 -12.37 7.14
N TYR A 211 11.30 -12.48 7.05
CA TYR A 211 10.44 -13.12 8.04
C TYR A 211 9.61 -14.26 7.44
N PRO A 212 10.22 -15.40 7.05
CA PRO A 212 9.50 -16.54 6.48
C PRO A 212 8.35 -17.10 7.36
N SER A 213 8.39 -16.82 8.67
CA SER A 213 7.34 -17.20 9.62
C SER A 213 6.02 -16.46 9.41
N GLU A 214 6.03 -15.27 8.79
CA GLU A 214 4.82 -14.48 8.54
C GLU A 214 3.95 -15.09 7.43
N LYS A 215 4.51 -16.04 6.66
CA LYS A 215 3.83 -16.71 5.54
C LYS A 215 3.19 -15.67 4.61
N GLU A 216 3.98 -14.64 4.31
CA GLU A 216 3.50 -13.45 3.62
C GLU A 216 3.04 -13.79 2.19
N VAL A 217 1.85 -13.31 1.86
CA VAL A 217 1.34 -13.17 0.50
C VAL A 217 1.30 -11.69 0.17
N LEU A 218 2.07 -11.28 -0.84
CA LEU A 218 2.10 -9.89 -1.28
C LEU A 218 1.15 -9.69 -2.46
N ILE A 219 0.17 -8.81 -2.26
CA ILE A 219 -0.82 -8.46 -3.29
C ILE A 219 -0.38 -7.16 -3.97
N PRO A 220 -0.31 -7.11 -5.32
CA PRO A 220 -0.02 -5.87 -6.02
C PRO A 220 -1.17 -4.86 -5.89
N GLY A 221 -0.84 -3.57 -5.87
CA GLY A 221 -1.82 -2.51 -5.63
C GLY A 221 -2.87 -2.31 -6.73
N TYR A 222 -2.68 -2.92 -7.90
CA TYR A 222 -3.59 -2.83 -9.03
C TYR A 222 -4.69 -3.92 -9.07
N GLU A 223 -4.71 -4.87 -8.13
CA GLU A 223 -5.83 -5.83 -8.04
C GLU A 223 -7.09 -5.16 -7.50
N VAL A 224 -8.20 -5.30 -8.22
CA VAL A 224 -9.49 -4.68 -7.90
C VAL A 224 -10.47 -5.74 -7.41
N PHE A 225 -11.16 -5.45 -6.30
CA PHE A 225 -12.18 -6.30 -5.72
C PHE A 225 -13.56 -5.72 -6.01
N GLN A 226 -14.36 -6.48 -6.74
CA GLN A 226 -15.70 -6.04 -7.18
C GLN A 226 -16.80 -6.41 -6.18
N GLN A 227 -16.51 -7.31 -5.25
CA GLN A 227 -17.44 -7.73 -4.22
C GLN A 227 -16.83 -7.44 -2.84
N VAL A 228 -17.52 -6.62 -2.06
CA VAL A 228 -17.13 -6.28 -0.69
C VAL A 228 -18.26 -6.70 0.25
N THR A 229 -17.93 -7.55 1.22
CA THR A 229 -18.89 -8.00 2.24
C THR A 229 -18.45 -7.52 3.61
N ILE A 230 -19.35 -6.86 4.33
CA ILE A 230 -19.18 -6.53 5.74
C ILE A 230 -20.06 -7.49 6.55
N PRO A 231 -19.51 -8.35 7.41
CA PRO A 231 -20.30 -9.26 8.24
C PRO A 231 -21.27 -8.49 9.14
N SER A 232 -22.44 -9.08 9.41
CA SER A 232 -23.38 -8.55 10.41
C SER A 232 -22.69 -8.40 11.77
N LYS A 233 -23.10 -7.41 12.57
CA LYS A 233 -22.50 -7.10 13.90
C LYS A 233 -22.40 -8.32 14.83
N ASP A 234 -23.25 -9.33 14.68
CA ASP A 234 -23.20 -10.55 15.50
C ASP A 234 -22.02 -11.48 15.17
N LYS A 235 -21.30 -11.24 14.06
CA LYS A 235 -20.15 -12.03 13.61
C LYS A 235 -18.80 -11.31 13.78
N THR A 236 -18.78 -10.09 14.32
CA THR A 236 -17.51 -9.38 14.55
C THR A 236 -16.65 -10.13 15.56
N TYR A 237 -15.42 -10.47 15.16
CA TYR A 237 -14.45 -11.07 16.06
C TYR A 237 -14.26 -10.23 17.32
N SER A 238 -14.69 -10.80 18.45
CA SER A 238 -14.50 -10.24 19.79
C SER A 238 -13.40 -11.02 20.47
N GLN A 239 -12.25 -10.39 20.69
CA GLN A 239 -11.17 -10.99 21.46
C GLN A 239 -11.24 -10.54 22.92
N TYR A 240 -11.31 -11.51 23.83
CA TYR A 240 -11.33 -11.27 25.26
C TYR A 240 -9.92 -11.31 25.84
N SER A 241 -9.52 -10.29 26.58
CA SER A 241 -8.28 -10.27 27.36
C SER A 241 -8.63 -10.11 28.85
N LEU A 242 -8.10 -10.97 29.71
CA LEU A 242 -8.18 -10.81 31.16
C LEU A 242 -7.13 -9.79 31.61
N THR A 243 -7.54 -8.73 32.31
CA THR A 243 -6.62 -7.79 32.94
C THR A 243 -6.37 -8.17 34.40
N ASN A 244 -5.22 -7.75 34.95
CA ASN A 244 -4.79 -8.08 36.31
C ASN A 244 -5.76 -7.60 37.42
N ASP A 245 -6.71 -6.72 37.09
CA ASP A 245 -7.79 -6.24 37.96
C ASP A 245 -9.09 -7.07 37.85
N GLY A 246 -9.06 -8.23 37.18
CA GLY A 246 -10.20 -9.14 37.04
C GLY A 246 -11.26 -8.68 36.03
N LYS A 247 -11.01 -7.61 35.27
CA LYS A 247 -11.91 -7.17 34.19
C LYS A 247 -11.62 -7.93 32.89
N THR A 248 -12.68 -8.27 32.17
CA THR A 248 -12.57 -8.83 30.82
C THR A 248 -12.73 -7.68 29.82
N LEU A 249 -11.68 -7.38 29.06
CA LEU A 249 -11.75 -6.40 27.97
C LEU A 249 -12.15 -7.13 26.68
N SER A 250 -13.32 -6.80 26.11
CA SER A 250 -13.69 -7.22 24.76
C SER A 250 -13.12 -6.21 23.75
N LYS A 251 -12.25 -6.68 22.85
CA LYS A 251 -11.82 -5.91 21.67
C LYS A 251 -12.60 -6.43 20.46
N THR A 252 -13.47 -5.61 19.89
CA THR A 252 -14.17 -5.90 18.63
C THR A 252 -13.37 -5.32 17.48
N HIS A 253 -13.01 -6.15 16.51
CA HIS A 253 -12.39 -5.71 15.25
C HIS A 253 -13.42 -5.74 14.13
N ASP A 254 -13.34 -4.78 13.21
CA ASP A 254 -14.17 -4.80 12.01
C ASP A 254 -13.66 -5.88 11.06
N GLU A 255 -14.58 -6.61 10.44
CA GLU A 255 -14.24 -7.60 9.42
C GLU A 255 -14.70 -7.12 8.05
N VAL A 256 -13.87 -7.33 7.04
CA VAL A 256 -14.18 -7.01 5.64
C VAL A 256 -13.73 -8.15 4.76
N SER A 257 -14.63 -8.69 3.93
CA SER A 257 -14.28 -9.66 2.89
C SER A 257 -14.19 -8.97 1.54
N LEU A 258 -13.08 -9.19 0.83
CA LEU A 258 -12.81 -8.70 -0.51
C LEU A 258 -12.76 -9.88 -1.49
N GLU A 259 -13.70 -9.91 -2.42
CA GLU A 259 -13.96 -11.03 -3.32
C GLU A 259 -14.07 -10.54 -4.78
N SER A 260 -14.23 -11.48 -5.70
CA SER A 260 -14.30 -11.20 -7.15
C SER A 260 -13.13 -10.35 -7.66
N PRO A 261 -11.87 -10.78 -7.45
CA PRO A 261 -10.69 -10.06 -7.91
C PRO A 261 -10.66 -9.96 -9.44
N GLN A 262 -10.24 -8.80 -9.93
CA GLN A 262 -10.05 -8.50 -11.34
C GLN A 262 -8.75 -7.71 -11.54
N ASN A 263 -8.11 -7.92 -12.69
CA ASN A 263 -7.04 -7.05 -13.15
C ASN A 263 -7.65 -5.89 -13.96
N PHE A 264 -7.50 -4.66 -13.47
CA PHE A 264 -7.94 -3.45 -14.17
C PHE A 264 -6.75 -2.71 -14.76
N THR A 265 -7.00 -1.85 -15.75
CA THR A 265 -5.95 -1.01 -16.32
C THR A 265 -5.43 -0.01 -15.29
N SER A 266 -4.11 0.13 -15.20
CA SER A 266 -3.43 1.10 -14.35
C SER A 266 -3.65 2.54 -14.83
N ASN A 267 -3.83 3.46 -13.88
CA ASN A 267 -3.91 4.91 -14.12
C ASN A 267 -2.57 5.50 -14.59
N TYR A 268 -1.46 4.87 -14.19
CA TYR A 268 -0.10 5.34 -14.46
C TYR A 268 0.71 4.32 -15.28
N ASN A 269 0.08 3.53 -16.14
CA ASN A 269 0.79 2.49 -16.89
C ASN A 269 1.92 3.08 -17.74
N CYS A 270 3.14 2.57 -17.57
CA CYS A 270 4.33 2.99 -18.30
C CYS A 270 4.71 4.46 -18.09
N PHE A 271 4.44 5.00 -16.89
CA PHE A 271 4.69 6.41 -16.56
C PHE A 271 6.18 6.79 -16.69
N TYR A 272 7.08 5.94 -16.18
CA TYR A 272 8.53 6.19 -16.18
C TYR A 272 9.29 5.58 -17.35
N SER A 273 8.62 4.77 -18.17
CA SER A 273 9.21 4.27 -19.41
C SER A 273 9.12 5.33 -20.49
N SER A 274 7.96 5.97 -20.69
CA SER A 274 7.83 7.04 -21.69
C SER A 274 8.89 8.13 -21.45
N GLY A 275 9.62 8.51 -22.50
CA GLY A 275 10.73 9.47 -22.45
C GLY A 275 10.32 10.92 -22.14
N MET A 276 9.38 11.12 -21.21
CA MET A 276 8.97 12.43 -20.73
C MET A 276 10.16 13.11 -20.06
N ARG A 277 10.80 14.00 -20.84
CA ARG A 277 11.53 15.16 -20.32
C ARG A 277 10.66 15.78 -19.23
N GLN A 278 11.26 16.06 -18.08
CA GLN A 278 10.62 16.78 -16.98
C GLN A 278 10.03 18.10 -17.50
N HIS A 279 8.74 18.10 -17.84
CA HIS A 279 7.94 19.32 -17.96
C HIS A 279 6.50 19.00 -17.52
N PRO A 280 5.91 19.79 -16.62
CA PRO A 280 4.54 19.61 -16.20
C PRO A 280 3.65 20.15 -17.30
N VAL A 281 2.99 19.29 -18.06
CA VAL A 281 1.86 19.71 -18.89
C VAL A 281 0.65 18.89 -18.46
N PHE A 282 -0.22 19.58 -17.73
CA PHE A 282 -1.60 19.25 -17.47
C PHE A 282 -2.24 18.59 -18.70
N ILE A 283 -2.58 17.30 -18.60
CA ILE A 283 -3.57 16.70 -19.48
C ILE A 283 -4.94 17.04 -18.87
N LEU A 284 -5.43 18.24 -19.16
CA LEU A 284 -6.85 18.54 -19.11
C LEU A 284 -7.45 18.00 -20.40
N LEU A 285 -7.99 16.77 -20.35
CA LEU A 285 -8.92 16.30 -21.37
C LEU A 285 -10.21 17.13 -21.23
N LEU A 286 -10.34 18.19 -22.03
CA LEU A 286 -11.63 18.83 -22.31
C LEU A 286 -12.20 18.19 -23.58
N PRO A 287 -13.31 17.43 -23.51
CA PRO A 287 -13.98 16.94 -24.70
C PRO A 287 -15.08 17.92 -25.09
N SER A 288 -14.76 18.98 -25.84
CA SER A 288 -15.76 19.74 -26.61
C SER A 288 -15.12 20.87 -27.40
N LEU A 289 -14.72 20.61 -28.65
CA LEU A 289 -14.94 21.52 -29.78
C LEU A 289 -14.57 20.81 -31.09
N LEU A 290 -15.48 20.00 -31.60
CA LEU A 290 -15.39 19.52 -32.99
C LEU A 290 -16.79 19.26 -33.55
N VAL A 291 -17.63 20.29 -33.53
CA VAL A 291 -18.80 20.39 -34.40
C VAL A 291 -18.85 21.82 -34.92
N LEU A 292 -19.18 21.94 -36.21
CA LEU A 292 -19.18 23.13 -37.06
C LEU A 292 -17.81 23.54 -37.60
N LEU A 293 -17.43 22.88 -38.71
CA LEU A 293 -17.09 23.55 -39.96
C LEU A 293 -17.14 22.48 -41.05
N LEU A 294 -17.99 22.71 -42.07
CA LEU A 294 -18.17 22.07 -43.40
C LEU A 294 -19.69 22.07 -43.72
N LEU A 295 -20.26 23.23 -44.12
CA LEU A 295 -20.56 23.68 -45.51
C LEU A 295 -21.93 23.14 -46.04
N PRO A 296 -22.59 23.75 -47.06
CA PRO A 296 -22.14 24.79 -47.98
C PRO A 296 -23.10 26.00 -48.16
N ALA A 297 -22.58 27.01 -48.86
CA ALA A 297 -23.36 28.05 -49.52
C ALA A 297 -24.08 27.46 -50.74
N GLU A 298 -25.39 27.73 -50.88
CA GLU A 298 -26.16 27.76 -52.14
C GLU A 298 -27.64 28.09 -51.82
N LEU A 299 -28.01 29.38 -51.89
CA LEU A 299 -29.11 30.01 -52.65
C LEU A 299 -29.37 31.43 -52.13
#